data_AF-A0A0F3N3W3-F1
#
_entry.id   AF-A0A0F3N3W3-F1
#
_cell.length_a   1.000
_cell.length_b   1.000
_cell.length_c   1.000
_cell.angle_alpha   90.00
_cell.angle_beta   90.00
_cell.angle_gamma   90.00
#
_symmetry.space_group_name_H-M   'P 1'
#
loop_
_entity.id
_entity.type
_entity.pdbx_description
1 polymer ?
#
loop_
_entity_poly.entity_id
_entity_poly.type
_entity_poly.pdbx_seq_one_letter_code
_entity_poly.pdbx_strand_id
1 'polypeptide(L)'
;MGARVGAELYLTESVGVPKRFPAVAFVGVCASLGLTVALDIATLVTSYGFNWRIAFWVGAGIALIGSAARTTLRETPDFVDAKRRIQETIKDIIDVAKIKNNPVWQEKVNKKTAIYYFLIPLAQPVWFYFAYIHCSNILKNTFGYTSEQIIHNNFIA
;
A
#
# COMPACT_ATOMS: atom_id res chain seq x y z
N MET A 1 0.81 -3.25 -0.75
CA MET A 1 -0.66 -3.09 -0.69
C MET A 1 -1.16 -2.77 0.71
N GLY A 2 -0.88 -3.58 1.74
CA GLY A 2 -1.40 -3.35 3.10
C GLY A 2 -1.11 -1.96 3.69
N ALA A 3 0.11 -1.43 3.50
CA ALA A 3 0.45 -0.08 3.98
C ALA A 3 -0.31 1.04 3.25
N ARG A 4 -0.61 0.87 1.95
CA ARG A 4 -1.39 1.84 1.17
C ARG A 4 -2.85 1.84 1.62
N VAL A 5 -3.46 0.65 1.71
CA VAL A 5 -4.83 0.49 2.18
C VAL A 5 -4.98 1.02 3.61
N GLY A 6 -4.01 0.74 4.49
CA GLY A 6 -3.98 1.29 5.85
C GLY A 6 -3.90 2.82 5.87
N ALA A 7 -3.08 3.43 5.02
CA ALA A 7 -2.99 4.89 4.91
C ALA A 7 -4.26 5.53 4.33
N GLU A 8 -4.87 4.93 3.31
CA GLU A 8 -6.13 5.36 2.73
C GLU A 8 -7.26 5.30 3.76
N LEU A 9 -7.33 4.22 4.54
CA LEU A 9 -8.29 4.07 5.65
C LEU A 9 -8.04 5.11 6.74
N TYR A 10 -6.79 5.28 7.15
CA TYR A 10 -6.39 6.26 8.16
C TYR A 10 -6.83 7.69 7.79
N LEU A 11 -6.57 8.11 6.55
CA LEU A 11 -6.96 9.42 6.05
C LEU A 11 -8.47 9.56 5.87
N THR A 12 -9.14 8.47 5.47
CA THR A 12 -10.60 8.41 5.41
C THR A 12 -11.19 8.68 6.78
N GLU A 13 -10.68 8.07 7.83
CA GLU A 13 -11.24 8.22 9.18
C GLU A 13 -10.83 9.54 9.85
N SER A 14 -9.61 10.02 9.59
CA SER A 14 -9.05 11.21 10.26
C SER A 14 -9.48 12.54 9.63
N VAL A 15 -9.83 12.56 8.34
CA VAL A 15 -10.15 13.79 7.60
C VAL A 15 -11.65 13.92 7.35
N GLY A 16 -12.22 15.08 7.67
CA GLY A 16 -13.62 15.41 7.38
C GLY A 16 -13.91 15.62 5.89
N VAL A 17 -15.16 15.42 5.49
CA VAL A 17 -15.67 15.75 4.16
C VAL A 17 -15.70 17.30 4.01
N PRO A 18 -15.35 17.87 2.84
CA PRO A 18 -14.99 17.21 1.57
C PRO A 18 -13.49 16.95 1.36
N LYS A 19 -12.61 17.43 2.25
CA LYS A 19 -11.15 17.35 2.09
C LYS A 19 -10.59 15.92 2.10
N ARG A 20 -11.38 14.97 2.59
CA ARG A 20 -11.07 13.53 2.60
C ARG A 20 -10.74 12.97 1.21
N PHE A 21 -11.52 13.30 0.19
CA PHE A 21 -11.36 12.74 -1.15
C PHE A 21 -9.99 13.08 -1.78
N PRO A 22 -9.56 14.36 -1.84
CA PRO A 22 -8.24 14.68 -2.36
C PRO A 22 -7.12 14.14 -1.48
N ALA A 23 -7.29 14.06 -0.15
CA ALA A 23 -6.28 13.50 0.74
C ALA A 23 -6.01 12.00 0.45
N VAL A 24 -7.07 11.20 0.27
CA VAL A 24 -6.95 9.78 -0.08
C VAL A 24 -6.38 9.60 -1.48
N ALA A 25 -6.82 10.40 -2.46
CA ALA A 25 -6.26 10.36 -3.82
C ALA A 25 -4.76 10.71 -3.86
N PHE A 26 -4.30 11.60 -2.98
CA PHE A 26 -2.90 11.99 -2.89
C PHE A 26 -1.97 10.81 -2.52
N VAL A 27 -2.47 9.81 -1.77
CA VAL A 27 -1.71 8.57 -1.49
C VAL A 27 -1.35 7.85 -2.78
N GLY A 28 -2.28 7.81 -3.75
CA GLY A 28 -2.04 7.24 -5.07
C GLY A 28 -0.96 8.00 -5.85
N VAL A 29 -0.99 9.34 -5.80
CA VAL A 29 0.03 10.20 -6.42
C VAL A 29 1.41 9.93 -5.82
N CYS A 30 1.53 9.87 -4.49
CA CYS A 30 2.79 9.54 -3.83
C CYS A 30 3.30 8.14 -4.19
N ALA A 31 2.40 7.15 -4.34
CA ALA A 31 2.77 5.81 -4.76
C ALA A 31 3.34 5.79 -6.19
N SER A 32 2.72 6.53 -7.12
CA SER A 32 3.21 6.66 -8.49
C SER A 32 4.56 7.39 -8.55
N LEU A 33 4.71 8.49 -7.79
CA LEU A 33 5.99 9.21 -7.70
C LEU A 33 7.10 8.32 -7.15
N GLY A 34 6.82 7.49 -6.15
CA GLY A 34 7.77 6.52 -5.63
C GLY A 34 8.25 5.52 -6.69
N LEU A 35 7.37 5.07 -7.58
CA LEU A 35 7.73 4.20 -8.71
C LEU A 35 8.61 4.94 -9.73
N THR A 36 8.27 6.18 -10.07
CA THR A 36 9.06 7.01 -10.99
C THR A 36 10.47 7.28 -10.45
N VAL A 37 10.60 7.63 -9.17
CA VAL A 37 11.91 7.84 -8.53
C VAL A 37 12.73 6.54 -8.49
N ALA A 38 12.08 5.38 -8.30
CA ALA A 38 12.78 4.10 -8.37
C ALA A 38 13.34 3.81 -9.77
N LEU A 39 12.60 4.17 -10.82
CA LEU A 39 13.06 4.04 -12.21
C LEU A 39 14.17 5.03 -12.54
N ASP A 40 14.12 6.25 -12.01
CA ASP A 40 15.20 7.24 -12.14
C ASP A 40 16.51 6.72 -11.55
N ILE A 41 16.47 6.25 -10.29
CA ILE A 41 17.64 5.66 -9.62
C ILE A 41 18.16 4.44 -10.41
N ALA A 42 17.25 3.58 -10.91
CA ALA A 42 17.64 2.44 -11.73
C ALA A 42 18.34 2.88 -13.01
N THR A 43 17.86 3.93 -13.66
CA THR A 43 18.44 4.50 -14.89
C THR A 43 19.82 5.11 -14.62
N LEU A 44 19.98 5.86 -13.52
CA LEU A 44 21.28 6.40 -13.10
C LEU A 44 22.32 5.29 -12.85
N VAL A 45 21.92 4.21 -12.19
CA VAL A 45 22.81 3.07 -11.90
C VAL A 45 23.17 2.30 -13.17
N THR A 46 22.22 2.07 -14.08
CA THR A 46 22.45 1.23 -15.27
C THR A 46 23.05 1.97 -16.46
N SER A 47 22.69 3.24 -16.66
CA SER A 47 23.09 4.01 -17.85
C SER A 47 24.28 4.93 -17.59
N TYR A 48 24.40 5.47 -16.36
CA TYR A 48 25.42 6.45 -16.01
C TYR A 48 26.54 5.89 -15.11
N GLY A 49 26.52 4.58 -14.84
CA GLY A 49 27.57 3.89 -14.08
C GLY A 49 27.63 4.26 -12.59
N PHE A 50 26.55 4.83 -12.03
CA PHE A 50 26.48 5.12 -10.61
C PHE A 50 26.56 3.84 -9.77
N ASN A 51 27.12 3.95 -8.56
CA ASN A 51 27.24 2.80 -7.68
C ASN A 51 25.85 2.28 -7.27
N TRP A 52 25.53 1.03 -7.61
CA TRP A 52 24.24 0.39 -7.30
C TRP A 52 23.87 0.42 -5.81
N ARG A 53 24.87 0.55 -4.92
CA ARG A 53 24.65 0.69 -3.47
C ARG A 53 23.82 1.93 -3.11
N ILE A 54 23.79 2.96 -3.96
CA ILE A 54 22.98 4.18 -3.74
C ILE A 54 21.49 3.82 -3.63
N ALA A 55 21.00 2.87 -4.42
CA ALA A 55 19.61 2.41 -4.32
C ALA A 55 19.29 1.84 -2.93
N PHE A 56 20.25 1.13 -2.32
CA PHE A 56 20.11 0.57 -0.98
C PHE A 56 20.17 1.66 0.10
N TRP A 57 21.05 2.65 -0.05
CA TRP A 57 21.13 3.79 0.87
C TRP A 57 19.86 4.64 0.85
N VAL A 58 19.30 4.91 -0.33
CA VAL A 58 18.02 5.62 -0.47
C VAL A 58 16.90 4.81 0.17
N GLY A 59 16.81 3.50 -0.13
CA GLY A 59 15.82 2.61 0.48
C GLY A 59 15.92 2.55 2.01
N ALA A 60 17.13 2.50 2.55
CA ALA A 60 17.37 2.51 4.00
C ALA A 60 16.91 3.82 4.64
N GLY A 61 17.18 4.97 4.02
CA GLY A 61 16.70 6.26 4.49
C GLY A 61 15.17 6.33 4.54
N ILE A 62 14.50 5.90 3.46
CA ILE A 62 13.03 5.83 3.40
C ILE A 62 12.48 4.90 4.49
N ALA A 63 13.12 3.75 4.72
CA ALA A 63 12.68 2.78 5.73
C ALA A 63 12.79 3.36 7.15
N LEU A 64 13.89 4.06 7.47
CA LEU A 64 14.08 4.72 8.77
C LEU A 64 13.02 5.80 9.02
N ILE A 65 12.80 6.68 8.04
CA ILE A 65 11.79 7.74 8.13
C ILE A 65 10.40 7.13 8.28
N GLY A 66 10.07 6.10 7.47
CA GLY A 66 8.79 5.41 7.55
C GLY A 66 8.57 4.70 8.89
N SER A 67 9.63 4.14 9.48
CA SER A 67 9.58 3.52 10.80
C SER A 67 9.33 4.55 11.90
N ALA A 68 10.05 5.66 11.89
CA ALA A 68 9.85 6.77 12.84
C ALA A 68 8.46 7.43 12.68
N ALA A 69 7.96 7.56 11.46
CA ALA A 69 6.61 8.04 11.22
C ALA A 69 5.56 7.10 11.83
N ARG A 70 5.76 5.78 11.73
CA ARG A 70 4.83 4.80 12.33
C ARG A 70 4.78 4.84 13.85
N THR A 71 5.90 5.15 14.52
CA THR A 71 5.90 5.24 15.99
C THR A 71 5.22 6.51 16.50
N THR A 72 5.00 7.51 15.65
CA THR A 72 4.42 8.82 16.01
C THR A 72 2.94 8.97 15.63
N LEU A 73 2.43 8.14 14.72
CA LEU A 73 1.03 8.15 14.33
C LEU A 73 0.13 7.63 15.46
N ARG A 74 -0.81 8.47 15.90
CA ARG A 74 -1.91 8.05 16.77
C ARG A 74 -2.92 7.26 15.97
N GLU A 75 -3.52 6.24 16.59
CA GLU A 75 -4.64 5.48 16.02
C GLU A 75 -5.80 6.40 15.61
N THR A 76 -6.61 5.97 14.64
CA THR A 76 -7.73 6.78 14.13
C THR A 76 -8.81 6.96 15.21
N PRO A 77 -9.58 8.07 15.15
CA PRO A 77 -10.66 8.31 16.10
C PRO A 77 -11.69 7.17 16.14
N ASP A 78 -12.02 6.58 14.99
CA ASP A 78 -12.97 5.46 14.92
C ASP A 78 -12.42 4.19 15.59
N PHE A 79 -11.13 3.86 15.41
CA PHE A 79 -10.51 2.73 16.11
C PHE A 79 -10.36 2.99 17.61
N VAL A 80 -10.03 4.22 18.02
CA VAL A 80 -9.98 4.62 19.44
C VAL A 80 -11.37 4.51 20.08
N ASP A 81 -12.41 4.96 19.40
CA ASP A 81 -13.79 4.86 19.86
C ASP A 81 -14.30 3.41 19.88
N ALA A 82 -13.98 2.59 18.87
CA ALA A 82 -14.32 1.18 18.86
C ALA A 82 -13.63 0.44 20.03
N LYS A 83 -12.35 0.70 20.26
CA LYS A 83 -11.60 0.15 21.40
C LYS A 83 -12.20 0.60 22.73
N ARG A 84 -12.57 1.88 22.87
CA ARG A 84 -13.25 2.41 24.06
C ARG A 84 -14.58 1.71 24.30
N ARG A 85 -15.43 1.60 23.28
CA ARG A 85 -16.73 0.88 23.37
C ARG A 85 -16.55 -0.57 23.78
N ILE A 86 -15.54 -1.26 23.23
CA ILE A 86 -15.22 -2.64 23.61
C ILE A 86 -14.76 -2.68 25.08
N GLN A 87 -13.89 -1.78 25.51
CA GLN A 87 -13.40 -1.75 26.90
C GLN A 87 -14.49 -1.40 27.91
N GLU A 88 -15.39 -0.47 27.59
CA GLU A 88 -16.59 -0.16 28.37
C GLU A 88 -17.52 -1.39 28.45
N THR A 89 -17.74 -2.05 27.31
CA THR A 89 -18.52 -3.30 27.25
C THR A 89 -17.88 -4.42 28.08
N ILE A 90 -16.55 -4.57 28.07
CA ILE A 90 -15.83 -5.59 28.84
C ILE A 90 -15.79 -5.26 30.34
N LYS A 91 -15.64 -3.99 30.71
CA LYS A 91 -15.70 -3.56 32.13
C LYS A 91 -17.05 -3.88 32.77
N ASP A 92 -18.13 -3.83 32.00
CA ASP A 92 -19.48 -4.15 32.45
C ASP A 92 -19.82 -5.66 32.37
N ILE A 93 -18.88 -6.55 32.02
CA ILE A 93 -19.19 -7.94 31.66
C ILE A 93 -18.33 -8.99 32.41
N ILE A 94 -18.99 -9.65 33.37
CA ILE A 94 -18.80 -11.06 33.77
C ILE A 94 -19.60 -12.00 32.84
N ASP A 95 -20.53 -11.49 32.01
CA ASP A 95 -21.47 -12.27 31.19
C ASP A 95 -21.20 -12.27 29.67
N VAL A 96 -20.53 -13.31 29.19
CA VAL A 96 -20.30 -13.64 27.75
C VAL A 96 -21.58 -13.55 26.89
N ALA A 97 -22.76 -13.66 27.51
CA ALA A 97 -24.07 -13.55 26.87
C ALA A 97 -24.35 -12.18 26.21
N LYS A 98 -23.83 -11.06 26.76
CA LYS A 98 -24.04 -9.71 26.18
C LYS A 98 -23.25 -9.49 24.90
N ILE A 99 -22.05 -10.06 24.78
CA ILE A 99 -21.20 -9.97 23.57
C ILE A 99 -21.89 -10.64 22.37
N LYS A 100 -22.56 -11.76 22.63
CA LYS A 100 -23.30 -12.49 21.59
C LYS A 100 -24.44 -11.66 20.99
N ASN A 101 -25.00 -10.69 21.72
CA ASN A 101 -26.08 -9.84 21.22
C ASN A 101 -25.59 -8.53 20.57
N ASN A 102 -24.28 -8.29 20.50
CA ASN A 102 -23.74 -7.10 19.85
C ASN A 102 -24.00 -7.19 18.33
N PRO A 103 -24.63 -6.17 17.70
CA PRO A 103 -24.92 -6.17 16.27
C PRO A 103 -23.67 -6.36 15.40
N VAL A 104 -22.50 -5.89 15.84
CA VAL A 104 -21.21 -6.08 15.13
C VAL A 104 -20.75 -7.54 15.16
N TRP A 105 -21.03 -8.26 16.25
CA TRP A 105 -20.67 -9.68 16.39
C TRP A 105 -21.66 -10.61 15.66
N GLN A 106 -22.92 -10.16 15.53
CA GLN A 106 -23.98 -10.87 14.83
C GLN A 106 -23.95 -10.63 13.31
N GLU A 107 -23.18 -9.65 12.85
CA GLU A 107 -23.02 -9.35 11.43
C GLU A 107 -22.29 -10.50 10.73
N LYS A 108 -23.04 -11.33 10.00
CA LYS A 108 -22.46 -12.45 9.26
C LYS A 108 -21.68 -11.91 8.06
N VAL A 109 -20.39 -12.22 8.02
CA VAL A 109 -19.55 -11.97 6.84
C VAL A 109 -20.17 -12.64 5.62
N ASN A 110 -20.49 -11.84 4.60
CA ASN A 110 -20.96 -12.37 3.33
C ASN A 110 -19.79 -13.07 2.63
N LYS A 111 -19.81 -14.41 2.62
CA LYS A 111 -18.75 -15.25 2.04
C LYS A 111 -18.47 -14.91 0.57
N LYS A 112 -19.50 -14.57 -0.22
CA LYS A 112 -19.31 -14.19 -1.64
C LYS A 112 -18.51 -12.90 -1.73
N THR A 113 -18.92 -11.89 -0.97
CA THR A 113 -18.23 -10.59 -0.90
C THR A 113 -16.78 -10.77 -0.44
N ALA A 114 -16.54 -11.56 0.61
CA ALA A 114 -15.19 -11.84 1.09
C ALA A 114 -14.31 -12.50 0.01
N ILE A 115 -14.85 -13.48 -0.73
CA ILE A 115 -14.14 -14.12 -1.84
C ILE A 115 -13.83 -13.10 -2.95
N TYR A 116 -14.80 -12.25 -3.34
CA TYR A 116 -14.54 -11.24 -4.36
C TYR A 116 -13.49 -10.22 -3.92
N TYR A 117 -13.55 -9.73 -2.68
CA TYR A 117 -12.54 -8.82 -2.13
C TYR A 117 -11.16 -9.47 -2.05
N PHE A 118 -11.07 -10.79 -1.91
CA PHE A 118 -9.81 -11.53 -1.97
C PHE A 118 -9.29 -11.69 -3.41
N LEU A 119 -10.17 -11.97 -4.37
CA LEU A 119 -9.80 -12.22 -5.76
C LEU A 119 -9.44 -10.95 -6.55
N ILE A 120 -10.09 -9.81 -6.28
CA ILE A 120 -9.82 -8.53 -6.97
C ILE A 120 -8.32 -8.15 -6.92
N PRO A 121 -7.66 -8.09 -5.74
CA PRO A 121 -6.25 -7.71 -5.66
C PRO A 121 -5.29 -8.76 -6.23
N LEU A 122 -5.72 -10.02 -6.43
CA LEU A 122 -4.89 -11.07 -7.05
C LEU A 122 -4.60 -10.81 -8.53
N ALA A 123 -5.39 -9.96 -9.20
CA ALA A 123 -5.07 -9.55 -10.57
C ALA A 123 -3.78 -8.71 -10.65
N GLN A 124 -3.48 -7.92 -9.62
CA GLN A 124 -2.36 -7.00 -9.65
C GLN A 124 -0.96 -7.65 -9.76
N PRO A 125 -0.62 -8.73 -9.04
CA PRO A 125 0.64 -9.44 -9.26
C PRO A 125 0.74 -10.07 -10.66
N VAL A 126 -0.38 -10.51 -11.24
CA VAL A 126 -0.41 -11.04 -12.62
C VAL A 126 -0.07 -9.94 -13.61
N TRP A 127 -0.70 -8.77 -13.49
CA TRP A 127 -0.40 -7.61 -14.32
C TRP A 127 1.04 -7.13 -14.17
N PHE A 128 1.56 -7.11 -12.94
CA PHE A 128 2.95 -6.76 -12.68
C PHE A 128 3.93 -7.72 -13.37
N TYR A 129 3.72 -9.03 -13.21
CA TYR A 129 4.55 -10.04 -13.85
C TYR A 129 4.50 -9.92 -15.37
N PHE A 130 3.30 -9.81 -15.93
CA PHE A 130 3.13 -9.69 -17.37
C PHE A 130 3.84 -8.46 -17.93
N ALA A 131 3.56 -7.28 -17.37
CA ALA A 131 4.09 -6.02 -17.87
C ALA A 131 5.61 -5.87 -17.67
N TYR A 132 6.14 -6.19 -16.49
CA TYR A 132 7.53 -5.88 -16.16
C TYR A 132 8.50 -7.05 -16.33
N ILE A 133 8.03 -8.30 -16.30
CA ILE A 133 8.89 -9.48 -16.42
C ILE A 133 8.72 -10.11 -17.79
N HIS A 134 7.50 -10.47 -18.16
CA HIS A 134 7.25 -11.16 -19.42
C HIS A 134 7.50 -10.25 -20.64
N CYS A 135 6.93 -9.04 -20.69
CA CYS A 135 7.17 -8.11 -21.79
C CYS A 135 8.64 -7.67 -21.86
N SER A 136 9.31 -7.48 -20.71
CA SER A 136 10.75 -7.20 -20.68
C SER A 136 11.58 -8.31 -21.31
N ASN A 137 11.22 -9.58 -21.09
CA ASN A 137 11.89 -10.70 -21.74
C ASN A 137 11.67 -10.72 -23.25
N ILE A 138 10.48 -10.35 -23.73
CA ILE A 138 10.20 -10.22 -25.17
C ILE A 138 11.07 -9.11 -25.78
N LEU A 139 11.14 -7.94 -25.12
CA LEU A 139 11.96 -6.82 -25.57
C LEU A 139 13.45 -7.20 -25.68
N LYS A 140 13.96 -7.99 -24.72
CA LYS A 140 15.35 -8.48 -24.76
C LYS A 140 15.57 -9.54 -25.84
N ASN A 141 14.76 -10.59 -25.84
CA ASN A 141 15.03 -11.80 -26.62
C ASN A 141 14.56 -11.71 -28.07
N THR A 142 13.51 -10.94 -28.35
CA THR A 142 12.94 -10.81 -29.69
C THR A 142 13.40 -9.53 -30.38
N PHE A 143 13.47 -8.41 -29.63
CA PHE A 143 13.82 -7.10 -30.20
C PHE A 143 15.28 -6.68 -29.95
N GLY A 144 16.05 -7.48 -29.19
CA GLY A 144 17.47 -7.24 -28.96
C GLY A 144 17.77 -6.03 -28.06
N TYR A 145 16.78 -5.51 -27.31
CA TYR A 145 17.01 -4.40 -26.40
C TYR A 145 17.85 -4.83 -25.21
N THR A 146 18.77 -3.95 -24.81
CA THR A 146 19.51 -4.11 -23.55
C THR A 146 18.61 -3.80 -22.34
N SER A 147 18.98 -4.32 -21.18
CA SER A 147 18.26 -4.01 -19.93
C SER A 147 18.24 -2.51 -19.62
N GLU A 148 19.32 -1.81 -19.97
CA GLU A 148 19.47 -0.36 -19.82
C GLU A 148 18.43 0.40 -20.66
N GLN A 149 18.34 0.09 -21.95
CA GLN A 149 17.39 0.72 -22.87
C GLN A 149 15.94 0.54 -22.43
N ILE A 150 15.59 -0.65 -21.93
CA ILE A 150 14.23 -0.93 -21.42
C ILE A 150 13.92 -0.08 -20.19
N ILE A 151 14.86 -0.02 -19.23
CA ILE A 151 14.69 0.76 -18.00
C ILE A 151 14.57 2.25 -18.31
N HIS A 152 15.45 2.77 -19.16
CA HIS A 152 15.45 4.17 -19.57
C HIS A 152 14.17 4.54 -20.33
N ASN A 153 13.69 3.67 -21.22
CA ASN A 153 12.42 3.89 -21.93
C ASN A 153 11.23 3.91 -20.95
N ASN A 154 11.20 3.00 -19.97
CA ASN A 154 10.15 2.97 -18.95
C ASN A 154 10.18 4.18 -18.00
N PHE A 155 11.30 4.89 -17.88
CA PHE A 155 11.41 6.10 -17.07
C PHE A 155 10.85 7.34 -17.81
N ILE A 156 11.06 7.43 -19.12
CA ILE A 156 10.65 8.58 -19.94
C ILE A 156 9.20 8.47 -20.41
N ALA A 157 8.70 7.25 -20.64
CA ALA A 157 7.35 6.97 -21.11
C ALA A 157 6.30 7.00 -19.99
#